data_AF-A0A2T0LA69-F1
#
_entry.id   AF-A0A2T0LA69-F1
#
_cell.length_a   1.000
_cell.length_b   1.000
_cell.length_c   1.000
_cell.angle_alpha   90.00
_cell.angle_beta   90.00
_cell.angle_gamma   90.00
#
_symmetry.space_group_name_H-M   'P 1'
#
loop_
_entity.id
_entity.type
_entity.pdbx_description
1 polymer ?
#
loop_
_entity_poly.entity_id
_entity_poly.type
_entity_poly.pdbx_seq_one_letter_code
_entity_poly.pdbx_strand_id
1 'polypeptide(L)'
;MSGLGRTGADGIKPPLSFISTVSDCFLHNYNCVLVRIRRCPPLIRLPNPISNVIRARDILRDVIIQAFEEAGWPEDGLDHDDFGIRATEQGHVTSKGQIGRKAKELSYNADRSLDSVFNQMKMITELFRILGWLMPVPDSRSRFLVTPLGRQVSKFTGATFDTIKSRSRVISEHELLRSSLLNVCFPHPHTNANYGYSQRTFLLILRVAEAVGGYLTREEMMLTALEVSNDRSAKAVKICTDKIKAWRTGQASFESAMDAFLRSNSKADGTPVQFSSLANYTRFTLAVIRDVGWFEVKTAKELPHNVRQEYVTELGPSKARHVQVNTLTNAGREELTRVSTLKDIRWQDLQGADEKDLAWLVVLFMASKACREIDATLAAKLDRGASVLRNLGVKVDTVRSGKLKPLPILFEPSQQLPSRVLLHAEKLVR
;
A
#
# COMPACT_ATOMS: atom_id res chain seq x y z
N MET A 1 30.89 -26.33 -64.51
CA MET A 1 31.30 -27.69 -64.89
C MET A 1 32.33 -28.17 -63.87
N SER A 2 32.10 -29.34 -63.27
CA SER A 2 33.02 -30.23 -62.53
C SER A 2 33.89 -29.63 -61.40
N GLY A 3 33.93 -30.16 -60.18
CA GLY A 3 33.48 -31.47 -59.73
C GLY A 3 33.58 -31.63 -58.22
N LEU A 4 32.82 -32.61 -57.75
CA LEU A 4 32.70 -33.12 -56.39
C LEU A 4 33.94 -33.93 -55.98
N GLY A 5 34.23 -33.94 -54.68
CA GLY A 5 35.13 -34.88 -54.00
C GLY A 5 34.70 -35.12 -52.55
N ARG A 6 33.69 -36.00 -52.39
CA ARG A 6 33.41 -36.84 -51.21
C ARG A 6 34.49 -37.94 -51.15
N THR A 7 34.87 -38.67 -50.08
CA THR A 7 34.30 -39.13 -48.79
C THR A 7 35.46 -39.88 -48.09
N GLY A 8 35.59 -39.87 -46.77
CA GLY A 8 35.09 -40.96 -45.90
C GLY A 8 36.24 -41.41 -44.96
N ALA A 9 36.03 -41.38 -43.64
CA ALA A 9 35.68 -42.54 -42.81
C ALA A 9 36.94 -43.14 -42.14
N ASP A 10 36.97 -43.64 -40.91
CA ASP A 10 36.04 -43.69 -39.79
C ASP A 10 36.88 -44.09 -38.58
N GLY A 11 36.52 -43.61 -37.39
CA GLY A 11 37.10 -43.98 -36.11
C GLY A 11 36.02 -44.08 -35.06
N ILE A 12 35.46 -45.29 -34.93
CA ILE A 12 34.25 -45.67 -34.19
C ILE A 12 34.54 -45.85 -32.69
N LYS A 13 33.75 -45.24 -31.78
CA LYS A 13 32.84 -45.89 -30.79
C LYS A 13 32.23 -44.93 -29.75
N PRO A 14 31.00 -45.20 -29.23
CA PRO A 14 30.04 -44.24 -28.64
C PRO A 14 29.66 -44.64 -27.17
N PRO A 15 28.45 -44.31 -26.64
CA PRO A 15 27.85 -43.03 -26.27
C PRO A 15 27.46 -42.97 -24.76
N LEU A 16 27.02 -41.81 -24.25
CA LEU A 16 26.11 -41.56 -23.09
C LEU A 16 26.39 -40.11 -22.61
N SER A 17 25.47 -39.14 -22.57
CA SER A 17 24.01 -39.15 -22.60
C SER A 17 23.49 -37.77 -23.06
N PHE A 18 22.57 -37.77 -24.02
CA PHE A 18 21.64 -36.67 -24.32
C PHE A 18 20.24 -37.17 -23.94
N ILE A 19 19.35 -36.25 -23.56
CA ILE A 19 17.94 -36.34 -23.10
C ILE A 19 17.85 -35.80 -21.66
N SER A 20 17.02 -34.84 -21.27
CA SER A 20 16.13 -33.90 -21.94
C SER A 20 15.46 -33.08 -20.81
N THR A 21 15.32 -31.75 -20.98
CA THR A 21 14.16 -30.92 -20.57
C THR A 21 13.34 -31.29 -19.32
N VAL A 22 13.45 -30.49 -18.25
CA VAL A 22 12.29 -30.08 -17.39
C VAL A 22 12.36 -28.60 -16.96
N SER A 23 13.32 -27.78 -17.38
CA SER A 23 13.44 -26.40 -16.82
C SER A 23 12.87 -25.25 -17.68
N ASP A 24 12.38 -25.52 -18.90
CA ASP A 24 12.03 -24.45 -19.85
C ASP A 24 10.53 -24.26 -20.14
N CYS A 25 9.63 -24.95 -19.43
CA CYS A 25 8.18 -24.86 -19.68
C CYS A 25 7.36 -23.97 -18.73
N PHE A 26 7.97 -23.20 -17.81
CA PHE A 26 7.20 -22.25 -16.97
C PHE A 26 7.37 -20.77 -17.33
N LEU A 27 8.08 -20.46 -18.43
CA LEU A 27 8.29 -19.08 -18.90
C LEU A 27 7.50 -18.71 -20.17
N HIS A 28 6.71 -19.61 -20.74
CA HIS A 28 6.02 -19.41 -22.02
C HIS A 28 4.51 -19.14 -21.87
N ASN A 29 4.13 -18.08 -21.15
CA ASN A 29 2.80 -17.48 -21.32
C ASN A 29 2.69 -15.98 -20.95
N TYR A 30 3.79 -15.23 -21.01
CA TYR A 30 3.72 -13.77 -21.06
C TYR A 30 4.22 -13.29 -22.42
N ASN A 31 3.25 -13.14 -23.33
CA ASN A 31 3.47 -12.57 -24.65
C ASN A 31 4.33 -11.31 -24.61
N CYS A 32 5.31 -11.31 -25.51
CA CYS A 32 6.14 -10.19 -25.92
C CYS A 32 5.34 -8.87 -25.99
N VAL A 33 5.54 -8.02 -25.00
CA VAL A 33 5.36 -6.58 -25.12
C VAL A 33 6.72 -5.99 -24.81
N LEU A 34 7.30 -5.27 -25.77
CA LEU A 34 8.47 -4.41 -25.62
C LEU A 34 8.53 -3.86 -24.18
N VAL A 35 9.47 -4.38 -23.38
CA VAL A 35 9.70 -3.90 -22.02
C VAL A 35 10.26 -2.49 -22.18
N ARG A 36 9.38 -1.48 -22.24
CA ARG A 36 9.73 -0.13 -21.80
C ARG A 36 10.31 -0.35 -20.40
N ILE A 37 11.62 -0.18 -20.24
CA ILE A 37 12.28 -0.16 -18.93
C ILE A 37 11.59 0.96 -18.16
N ARG A 38 10.56 0.61 -17.38
CA ARG A 38 9.87 1.57 -16.53
C ARG A 38 10.87 1.91 -15.44
N ARG A 39 11.45 3.11 -15.52
CA ARG A 39 12.26 3.65 -14.43
C ARG A 39 11.41 3.59 -13.16
N CYS A 40 12.02 3.14 -12.07
CA CYS A 40 11.44 3.22 -10.73
C CYS A 40 10.94 4.66 -10.51
N PRO A 41 9.71 4.88 -10.03
CA PRO A 41 9.24 6.23 -9.84
C PRO A 41 10.13 6.97 -8.82
N PRO A 42 10.30 8.30 -8.97
CA PRO A 42 11.12 9.16 -8.09
C PRO A 42 10.94 8.94 -6.60
N LEU A 43 9.70 8.68 -6.23
CA LEU A 43 9.20 8.54 -4.88
C LEU A 43 7.95 7.67 -4.92
N ILE A 44 7.56 7.12 -3.77
CA ILE A 44 6.28 6.44 -3.61
C ILE A 44 5.13 7.40 -3.90
N ARG A 45 4.37 7.08 -4.94
CA ARG A 45 3.15 7.79 -5.32
C ARG A 45 1.96 7.06 -4.72
N LEU A 46 1.23 7.75 -3.84
CA LEU A 46 -0.10 7.34 -3.44
C LEU A 46 -1.13 8.11 -4.26
N PRO A 47 -2.20 7.46 -4.77
CA PRO A 47 -3.29 8.17 -5.40
C PRO A 47 -3.87 9.21 -4.44
N ASN A 48 -4.18 10.40 -4.97
CA ASN A 48 -4.82 11.47 -4.19
C ASN A 48 -6.17 11.87 -4.81
N PRO A 49 -7.16 10.96 -4.89
CA PRO A 49 -8.49 11.32 -5.32
C PRO A 49 -9.29 12.07 -4.24
N ILE A 50 -8.92 11.88 -2.98
CA ILE A 50 -9.65 12.35 -1.80
C ILE A 50 -8.64 12.77 -0.75
N SER A 51 -8.82 13.96 -0.18
CA SER A 51 -7.93 14.53 0.85
C SER A 51 -8.43 14.30 2.29
N ASN A 52 -9.36 13.36 2.49
CA ASN A 52 -10.01 13.09 3.78
C ASN A 52 -10.43 11.61 3.82
N VAL A 53 -9.98 10.88 4.85
CA VAL A 53 -10.25 9.44 4.97
C VAL A 53 -11.71 9.10 5.31
N ILE A 54 -12.43 9.98 6.01
CA ILE A 54 -13.86 9.86 6.31
C ILE A 54 -14.66 9.83 5.00
N ARG A 55 -14.34 10.74 4.07
CA ARG A 55 -14.96 10.74 2.74
C ARG A 55 -14.60 9.50 1.93
N ALA A 56 -13.37 8.99 2.06
CA ALA A 56 -12.96 7.74 1.44
C ALA A 56 -13.78 6.54 1.97
N ARG A 57 -13.99 6.47 3.29
CA ARG A 57 -14.89 5.49 3.92
C ARG A 57 -16.33 5.64 3.43
N ASP A 58 -16.87 6.86 3.41
CA ASP A 58 -18.27 7.10 3.01
C ASP A 58 -18.54 6.64 1.57
N ILE A 59 -17.62 6.92 0.65
CA ILE A 59 -17.69 6.42 -0.73
C ILE A 59 -17.73 4.90 -0.75
N LEU A 60 -16.82 4.24 -0.02
CA LEU A 60 -16.80 2.78 0.05
C LEU A 60 -18.12 2.24 0.61
N ARG A 61 -18.61 2.80 1.73
CA ARG A 61 -19.86 2.40 2.37
C ARG A 61 -21.02 2.53 1.40
N ASP A 62 -21.20 3.69 0.79
CA ASP A 62 -22.41 3.96 0.02
C ASP A 62 -22.44 3.17 -1.29
N VAL A 63 -21.27 2.91 -1.88
CA VAL A 63 -21.15 1.95 -3.00
C VAL A 63 -21.50 0.53 -2.53
N ILE A 64 -21.06 0.13 -1.35
CA ILE A 64 -21.38 -1.19 -0.76
C ILE A 64 -22.87 -1.33 -0.49
N ILE A 65 -23.49 -0.36 0.18
CA ILE A 65 -24.91 -0.39 0.51
C ILE A 65 -25.73 -0.53 -0.78
N GLN A 66 -25.51 0.34 -1.76
CA GLN A 66 -26.22 0.27 -3.05
C GLN A 66 -26.02 -1.06 -3.76
N ALA A 67 -24.78 -1.54 -3.88
CA ALA A 67 -24.50 -2.82 -4.55
C ALA A 67 -25.16 -4.02 -3.83
N PHE A 68 -25.25 -3.99 -2.49
CA PHE A 68 -25.93 -5.04 -1.73
C PHE A 68 -27.46 -4.94 -1.80
N GLU A 69 -28.03 -3.73 -1.73
CA GLU A 69 -29.48 -3.50 -1.77
C GLU A 69 -30.10 -3.82 -3.14
N GLU A 70 -29.37 -3.59 -4.23
CA GLU A 70 -29.87 -3.78 -5.61
C GLU A 70 -29.89 -5.24 -6.08
N ALA A 71 -28.88 -6.04 -5.71
CA ALA A 71 -28.68 -7.36 -6.32
C ALA A 71 -28.02 -8.42 -5.40
N GLY A 72 -27.63 -8.05 -4.18
CA GLY A 72 -26.55 -8.75 -3.48
C GLY A 72 -25.19 -8.48 -4.16
N TRP A 73 -24.10 -8.46 -3.38
CA TRP A 73 -22.79 -8.11 -3.94
C TRP A 73 -22.41 -9.05 -5.11
N PRO A 74 -22.12 -8.53 -6.31
CA PRO A 74 -21.89 -9.34 -7.49
C PRO A 74 -20.65 -10.25 -7.33
N GLU A 75 -20.80 -11.54 -7.64
CA GLU A 75 -19.70 -12.51 -7.55
C GLU A 75 -18.54 -12.19 -8.50
N ASP A 76 -18.85 -11.57 -9.63
CA ASP A 76 -17.88 -11.07 -10.60
C ASP A 76 -17.31 -9.68 -10.24
N GLY A 77 -17.71 -9.10 -9.11
CA GLY A 77 -17.23 -7.82 -8.59
C GLY A 77 -17.75 -6.59 -9.34
N LEU A 78 -17.30 -5.41 -8.92
CA LEU A 78 -17.67 -4.11 -9.52
C LEU A 78 -16.49 -3.51 -10.27
N ASP A 79 -16.74 -2.78 -11.36
CA ASP A 79 -15.71 -2.05 -12.09
C ASP A 79 -15.68 -0.53 -11.80
N HIS A 80 -14.81 0.21 -12.47
CA HIS A 80 -14.70 1.66 -12.27
C HIS A 80 -15.99 2.43 -12.63
N ASP A 81 -16.77 1.95 -13.61
CA ASP A 81 -18.02 2.60 -14.01
C ASP A 81 -19.10 2.31 -12.98
N ASP A 82 -19.17 1.08 -12.46
CA ASP A 82 -20.06 0.71 -11.35
C ASP A 82 -19.86 1.60 -10.12
N PHE A 83 -18.58 1.80 -9.74
CA PHE A 83 -18.21 2.72 -8.67
C PHE A 83 -18.59 4.16 -9.03
N GLY A 84 -18.35 4.58 -10.28
CA GLY A 84 -18.63 5.92 -10.77
C GLY A 84 -20.11 6.27 -10.72
N ILE A 85 -20.98 5.35 -11.15
CA ILE A 85 -22.44 5.50 -11.12
C ILE A 85 -22.90 5.70 -9.67
N ARG A 86 -22.60 4.74 -8.80
CA ARG A 86 -23.06 4.73 -7.40
C ARG A 86 -22.49 5.89 -6.58
N ALA A 87 -21.22 6.25 -6.80
CA ALA A 87 -20.61 7.39 -6.13
C ALA A 87 -21.17 8.73 -6.63
N THR A 88 -21.53 8.83 -7.92
CA THR A 88 -22.14 10.03 -8.49
C THR A 88 -23.58 10.23 -7.98
N GLU A 89 -24.35 9.15 -7.89
CA GLU A 89 -25.75 9.17 -7.41
C GLU A 89 -25.86 9.66 -5.96
N GLN A 90 -24.85 9.39 -5.13
CA GLN A 90 -24.77 9.85 -3.75
C GLN A 90 -24.08 11.23 -3.60
N GLY A 91 -23.74 11.89 -4.71
CA GLY A 91 -23.11 13.20 -4.70
C GLY A 91 -21.64 13.20 -4.25
N HIS A 92 -20.98 12.04 -4.19
CA HIS A 92 -19.58 11.96 -3.79
C HIS A 92 -18.61 12.43 -4.87
N VAL A 93 -19.03 12.41 -6.13
CA VAL A 93 -18.21 12.75 -7.28
C VAL A 93 -18.80 13.94 -8.00
N THR A 94 -17.93 14.87 -8.40
CA THR A 94 -18.32 16.05 -9.18
C THR A 94 -17.61 16.05 -10.52
N SER A 95 -18.29 16.56 -11.55
CA SER A 95 -17.70 16.88 -12.85
C SER A 95 -18.09 18.30 -13.24
N LYS A 96 -17.11 19.15 -13.58
CA LYS A 96 -17.31 20.56 -13.95
C LYS A 96 -18.18 21.34 -12.94
N GLY A 97 -18.03 21.07 -11.65
CA GLY A 97 -18.79 21.73 -10.57
C GLY A 97 -20.24 21.23 -10.39
N GLN A 98 -20.67 20.22 -11.14
CA GLN A 98 -21.99 19.60 -11.01
C GLN A 98 -21.91 18.26 -10.26
N ILE A 99 -23.01 17.86 -9.62
CA ILE A 99 -23.20 16.59 -8.89
C ILE A 99 -24.30 15.73 -9.52
N GLY A 100 -24.39 14.46 -9.15
CA GLY A 100 -25.48 13.58 -9.57
C GLY A 100 -25.51 13.33 -11.09
N ARG A 101 -26.70 13.07 -11.63
CA ARG A 101 -26.90 12.71 -13.05
C ARG A 101 -26.26 13.71 -14.04
N LYS A 102 -26.30 15.01 -13.72
CA LYS A 102 -25.65 16.07 -14.52
C LYS A 102 -24.12 15.95 -14.55
N ALA A 103 -23.49 15.52 -13.46
CA ALA A 103 -22.04 15.28 -13.42
C ALA A 103 -21.64 14.15 -14.39
N LYS A 104 -22.45 13.09 -14.46
CA LYS A 104 -22.24 11.95 -15.37
C LYS A 104 -22.35 12.39 -16.83
N GLU A 105 -23.43 13.07 -17.18
CA GLU A 105 -23.66 13.58 -18.54
C GLU A 105 -22.54 14.52 -19.02
N LEU A 106 -22.05 15.39 -18.14
CA LEU A 106 -20.96 16.32 -18.43
C LEU A 106 -19.56 15.70 -18.43
N SER A 107 -19.42 14.47 -17.94
CA SER A 107 -18.15 13.75 -17.85
C SER A 107 -17.78 13.00 -19.12
N TYR A 108 -18.74 12.71 -20.00
CA TYR A 108 -18.49 11.99 -21.26
C TYR A 108 -17.66 12.82 -22.24
N ASN A 109 -16.51 12.29 -22.63
CA ASN A 109 -15.72 12.77 -23.77
C ASN A 109 -15.58 11.65 -24.81
N ALA A 110 -15.27 12.01 -26.04
CA ALA A 110 -14.98 11.04 -27.10
C ALA A 110 -13.75 10.16 -26.74
N ASP A 111 -12.78 10.74 -26.02
CA ASP A 111 -11.67 10.01 -25.41
C ASP A 111 -11.96 9.76 -23.92
N ARG A 112 -12.28 8.51 -23.60
CA ARG A 112 -12.60 8.05 -22.24
C ARG A 112 -11.47 8.30 -21.23
N SER A 113 -10.22 8.40 -21.68
CA SER A 113 -9.10 8.71 -20.77
C SER A 113 -9.14 10.14 -20.23
N LEU A 114 -9.98 11.01 -20.81
CA LEU A 114 -10.23 12.38 -20.36
C LEU A 114 -11.45 12.49 -19.44
N ASP A 115 -12.19 11.40 -19.23
CA ASP A 115 -13.40 11.41 -18.41
C ASP A 115 -13.05 11.60 -16.93
N SER A 116 -13.49 12.73 -16.39
CA SER A 116 -13.13 13.19 -15.05
C SER A 116 -13.62 12.24 -13.95
N VAL A 117 -14.82 11.68 -14.09
CA VAL A 117 -15.42 10.72 -13.14
C VAL A 117 -14.66 9.39 -13.19
N PHE A 118 -14.41 8.88 -14.38
CA PHE A 118 -13.67 7.62 -14.58
C PHE A 118 -12.25 7.71 -14.00
N ASN A 119 -11.54 8.81 -14.25
CA ASN A 119 -10.20 9.03 -13.71
C ASN A 119 -10.19 9.15 -12.18
N GLN A 120 -11.20 9.81 -11.60
CA GLN A 120 -11.38 9.83 -10.14
C GLN A 120 -11.60 8.41 -9.60
N MET A 121 -12.46 7.61 -10.22
CA MET A 121 -12.75 6.24 -9.77
C MET A 121 -11.55 5.31 -9.89
N LYS A 122 -10.74 5.46 -10.96
CA LYS A 122 -9.46 4.74 -11.08
C LYS A 122 -8.54 5.00 -9.89
N MET A 123 -8.38 6.27 -9.51
CA MET A 123 -7.55 6.65 -8.37
C MET A 123 -8.15 6.18 -7.04
N ILE A 124 -9.48 6.28 -6.84
CA ILE A 124 -10.17 5.83 -5.61
C ILE A 124 -10.04 4.32 -5.43
N THR A 125 -10.34 3.55 -6.47
CA THR A 125 -10.26 2.08 -6.42
C THR A 125 -8.81 1.60 -6.30
N GLU A 126 -7.83 2.31 -6.84
CA GLU A 126 -6.42 2.06 -6.56
C GLU A 126 -6.06 2.32 -5.09
N LEU A 127 -6.52 3.45 -4.54
CA LEU A 127 -6.32 3.75 -3.12
C LEU A 127 -6.97 2.70 -2.21
N PHE A 128 -8.21 2.30 -2.48
CA PHE A 128 -8.91 1.29 -1.70
C PHE A 128 -8.22 -0.09 -1.77
N ARG A 129 -7.62 -0.44 -2.90
CA ARG A 129 -6.76 -1.63 -3.00
C ARG A 129 -5.51 -1.51 -2.14
N ILE A 130 -4.82 -0.37 -2.19
CA ILE A 130 -3.63 -0.10 -1.36
C ILE A 130 -3.96 -0.19 0.14
N LEU A 131 -5.15 0.28 0.55
CA LEU A 131 -5.63 0.20 1.93
C LEU A 131 -6.19 -1.18 2.32
N GLY A 132 -6.29 -2.10 1.36
CA GLY A 132 -6.78 -3.47 1.57
C GLY A 132 -8.29 -3.58 1.71
N TRP A 133 -9.05 -2.57 1.27
CA TRP A 133 -10.51 -2.55 1.33
C TRP A 133 -11.14 -3.21 0.11
N LEU A 134 -10.46 -3.12 -1.03
CA LEU A 134 -10.80 -3.82 -2.26
C LEU A 134 -9.68 -4.78 -2.65
N MET A 135 -10.05 -5.82 -3.39
CA MET A 135 -9.12 -6.72 -4.06
C MET A 135 -9.58 -6.96 -5.50
N PRO A 136 -8.66 -7.11 -6.47
CA PRO A 136 -9.07 -7.43 -7.83
C PRO A 136 -9.68 -8.84 -7.89
N VAL A 137 -10.63 -9.05 -8.79
CA VAL A 137 -11.10 -10.39 -9.14
C VAL A 137 -9.93 -11.15 -9.81
N PRO A 138 -9.72 -12.46 -9.55
CA PRO A 138 -8.72 -13.23 -10.27
C PRO A 138 -8.84 -13.03 -11.79
N ASP A 139 -7.70 -12.87 -12.45
CA ASP A 139 -7.60 -12.69 -13.90
C ASP A 139 -8.27 -11.42 -14.47
N SER A 140 -8.83 -10.55 -13.61
CA SER A 140 -9.37 -9.24 -13.99
C SER A 140 -8.66 -8.10 -13.24
N ARG A 141 -8.18 -7.10 -13.98
CA ARG A 141 -7.54 -5.91 -13.39
C ARG A 141 -8.52 -4.74 -13.18
N SER A 142 -9.71 -4.82 -13.77
CA SER A 142 -10.70 -3.74 -13.77
C SER A 142 -11.92 -4.03 -12.91
N ARG A 143 -12.06 -5.25 -12.37
CA ARG A 143 -13.16 -5.64 -11.48
C ARG A 143 -12.66 -5.93 -10.08
N PHE A 144 -13.44 -5.55 -9.08
CA PHE A 144 -13.04 -5.53 -7.69
C PHE A 144 -14.09 -6.17 -6.77
N LEU A 145 -13.60 -6.91 -5.78
CA LEU A 145 -14.38 -7.44 -4.66
C LEU A 145 -14.04 -6.67 -3.40
N VAL A 146 -15.01 -6.56 -2.48
CA VAL A 146 -14.76 -5.99 -1.16
C VAL A 146 -14.20 -7.06 -0.23
N THR A 147 -13.06 -6.73 0.37
CA THR A 147 -12.37 -7.62 1.31
C THR A 147 -13.10 -7.68 2.66
N PRO A 148 -12.84 -8.67 3.52
CA PRO A 148 -13.37 -8.66 4.88
C PRO A 148 -13.05 -7.37 5.66
N LEU A 149 -11.87 -6.79 5.45
CA LEU A 149 -11.49 -5.51 6.04
C LEU A 149 -12.35 -4.35 5.50
N GLY A 150 -12.52 -4.28 4.18
CA GLY A 150 -13.39 -3.28 3.54
C GLY A 150 -14.84 -3.34 4.05
N ARG A 151 -15.37 -4.55 4.25
CA ARG A 151 -16.72 -4.75 4.84
C ARG A 151 -16.83 -4.30 6.29
N GLN A 152 -15.73 -4.27 7.05
CA GLN A 152 -15.76 -3.73 8.41
C GLN A 152 -15.67 -2.20 8.38
N VAL A 153 -14.81 -1.64 7.53
CA VAL A 153 -14.68 -0.19 7.34
C VAL A 153 -16.00 0.42 6.84
N SER A 154 -16.75 -0.30 6.01
CA SER A 154 -18.05 0.17 5.51
C SER A 154 -19.16 0.22 6.56
N LYS A 155 -18.97 -0.30 7.77
CA LYS A 155 -20.00 -0.28 8.82
C LYS A 155 -20.02 1.00 9.64
N PHE A 156 -18.98 1.81 9.56
CA PHE A 156 -18.90 3.08 10.27
C PHE A 156 -19.73 4.14 9.55
N THR A 157 -20.51 4.91 10.31
CA THR A 157 -21.48 5.88 9.76
C THR A 157 -21.35 7.26 10.37
N GLY A 158 -20.54 7.42 11.42
CA GLY A 158 -20.32 8.69 12.09
C GLY A 158 -19.74 9.76 11.16
N ALA A 159 -20.18 11.01 11.36
CA ALA A 159 -19.57 12.19 10.73
C ALA A 159 -18.11 12.43 11.17
N THR A 160 -17.68 11.73 12.22
CA THR A 160 -16.31 11.65 12.75
C THR A 160 -15.96 10.18 13.00
N PHE A 161 -14.73 9.90 13.42
CA PHE A 161 -14.34 8.54 13.83
C PHE A 161 -15.22 8.05 14.99
N ASP A 162 -15.89 6.93 14.77
CA ASP A 162 -16.76 6.30 15.76
C ASP A 162 -16.29 4.86 16.08
N THR A 163 -17.09 4.18 16.90
CA THR A 163 -16.85 2.81 17.32
C THR A 163 -18.09 1.96 17.08
N ILE A 164 -17.90 0.74 16.62
CA ILE A 164 -18.97 -0.23 16.46
C ILE A 164 -18.84 -1.33 17.52
N LYS A 165 -19.96 -1.72 18.13
CA LYS A 165 -20.02 -2.89 19.01
C LYS A 165 -20.14 -4.15 18.15
N SER A 166 -19.16 -5.04 18.28
CA SER A 166 -19.25 -6.43 17.80
C SER A 166 -19.56 -7.35 18.99
N ARG A 167 -20.05 -8.57 18.72
CA ARG A 167 -20.42 -9.57 19.75
C ARG A 167 -19.34 -9.80 20.82
N SER A 168 -18.07 -9.57 20.48
CA SER A 168 -16.92 -9.92 21.33
C SER A 168 -15.98 -8.75 21.65
N ARG A 169 -16.15 -7.58 21.01
CA ARG A 169 -15.31 -6.39 21.27
C ARG A 169 -15.90 -5.10 20.68
N VAL A 170 -15.47 -3.97 21.21
CA VAL A 170 -15.60 -2.66 20.55
C VAL A 170 -14.51 -2.54 19.50
N ILE A 171 -14.88 -2.11 18.30
CA ILE A 171 -13.93 -1.87 17.20
C ILE A 171 -13.98 -0.38 16.89
N SER A 172 -12.81 0.28 16.95
CA SER A 172 -12.68 1.68 16.53
C SER A 172 -12.36 1.77 15.04
N GLU A 173 -13.01 2.69 14.32
CA GLU A 173 -12.66 3.00 12.93
C GLU A 173 -11.17 3.36 12.82
N HIS A 174 -10.71 4.16 13.79
CA HIS A 174 -9.36 4.63 13.90
C HIS A 174 -8.33 3.49 13.98
N GLU A 175 -8.65 2.40 14.69
CA GLU A 175 -7.79 1.22 14.78
C GLU A 175 -7.66 0.50 13.43
N LEU A 176 -8.77 0.37 12.69
CA LEU A 176 -8.76 -0.28 11.37
C LEU A 176 -7.96 0.55 10.36
N LEU A 177 -8.15 1.88 10.36
CA LEU A 177 -7.41 2.78 9.49
C LEU A 177 -5.91 2.76 9.79
N ARG A 178 -5.51 2.85 11.06
CA ARG A 178 -4.10 2.69 11.46
C ARG A 178 -3.54 1.35 10.97
N SER A 179 -4.30 0.27 11.12
CA SER A 179 -3.89 -1.06 10.64
C SER A 179 -3.70 -1.09 9.12
N SER A 180 -4.63 -0.51 8.34
CA SER A 180 -4.50 -0.38 6.88
C SER A 180 -3.23 0.40 6.50
N LEU A 181 -3.00 1.57 7.12
CA LEU A 181 -1.86 2.44 6.80
C LEU A 181 -0.51 1.79 7.12
N LEU A 182 -0.36 1.16 8.29
CA LEU A 182 0.87 0.46 8.65
C LEU A 182 1.17 -0.75 7.75
N ASN A 183 0.14 -1.28 7.09
CA ASN A 183 0.24 -2.38 6.16
C ASN A 183 0.32 -1.99 4.70
N VAL A 184 0.27 -0.69 4.37
CA VAL A 184 0.65 -0.19 3.05
C VAL A 184 2.12 -0.50 2.83
N CYS A 185 2.37 -1.50 1.98
CA CYS A 185 3.68 -2.00 1.65
C CYS A 185 3.81 -2.15 0.14
N PHE A 186 5.00 -1.83 -0.38
CA PHE A 186 5.36 -2.05 -1.78
C PHE A 186 6.45 -3.14 -1.89
N PRO A 187 6.48 -3.94 -2.98
CA PRO A 187 5.46 -4.02 -4.02
C PRO A 187 4.11 -4.49 -3.44
N HIS A 188 3.02 -3.94 -3.96
CA HIS A 188 1.67 -4.27 -3.52
C HIS A 188 1.07 -5.30 -4.49
N PRO A 189 0.61 -6.49 -4.06
CA PRO A 189 0.13 -7.55 -4.94
C PRO A 189 -1.09 -7.14 -5.80
N HIS A 190 -1.83 -6.12 -5.38
CA HIS A 190 -3.04 -5.66 -6.08
C HIS A 190 -2.86 -4.43 -6.95
N THR A 191 -1.65 -3.83 -7.01
CA THR A 191 -1.38 -2.66 -7.85
C THR A 191 -0.01 -2.76 -8.50
N ASN A 192 0.14 -2.21 -9.70
CA ASN A 192 1.45 -2.12 -10.37
C ASN A 192 2.18 -0.80 -10.04
N ALA A 193 1.73 -0.07 -9.02
CA ALA A 193 2.32 1.18 -8.59
C ALA A 193 3.65 0.93 -7.84
N ASN A 194 4.54 1.93 -7.86
CA ASN A 194 5.77 1.95 -7.08
C ASN A 194 6.65 0.70 -7.26
N TYR A 195 6.74 0.20 -8.50
CA TYR A 195 7.65 -0.88 -8.85
C TYR A 195 9.09 -0.51 -8.48
N GLY A 196 9.84 -1.47 -7.92
CA GLY A 196 11.22 -1.26 -7.46
C GLY A 196 11.34 -0.85 -5.98
N TYR A 197 10.22 -0.58 -5.29
CA TYR A 197 10.20 -0.34 -3.85
C TYR A 197 9.94 -1.63 -3.07
N SER A 198 10.57 -1.75 -1.92
CA SER A 198 10.36 -2.74 -0.85
C SER A 198 10.20 -1.98 0.46
N GLN A 199 9.07 -1.30 0.64
CA GLN A 199 8.91 -0.29 1.68
C GLN A 199 7.52 -0.31 2.33
N ARG A 200 7.46 -0.15 3.66
CA ARG A 200 6.25 0.25 4.39
C ARG A 200 6.22 1.75 4.59
N THR A 201 5.52 2.44 3.70
CA THR A 201 5.58 3.91 3.56
C THR A 201 5.31 4.64 4.88
N PHE A 202 4.17 4.38 5.50
CA PHE A 202 3.75 5.09 6.71
C PHE A 202 4.61 4.73 7.92
N LEU A 203 5.05 3.47 8.04
CA LEU A 203 5.95 3.06 9.11
C LEU A 203 7.32 3.74 8.98
N LEU A 204 7.87 3.85 7.77
CA LEU A 204 9.14 4.55 7.56
C LEU A 204 9.01 6.04 7.90
N ILE A 205 7.90 6.69 7.51
CA ILE A 205 7.64 8.10 7.85
C ILE A 205 7.67 8.30 9.37
N LEU A 206 6.97 7.46 10.13
CA LEU A 206 6.95 7.53 11.60
C LEU A 206 8.37 7.36 12.18
N ARG A 207 9.11 6.35 11.72
CA ARG A 207 10.48 6.07 12.18
C ARG A 207 11.45 7.21 11.88
N VAL A 208 11.37 7.78 10.68
CA VAL A 208 12.21 8.91 10.29
C VAL A 208 11.87 10.12 11.14
N ALA A 209 10.58 10.45 11.30
CA ALA A 209 10.14 11.55 12.15
C ALA A 209 10.67 11.40 13.58
N GLU A 210 10.49 10.23 14.20
CA GLU A 210 11.02 9.95 15.55
C GLU A 210 12.53 10.19 15.63
N ALA A 211 13.29 9.69 14.64
CA ALA A 211 14.75 9.79 14.60
C ALA A 211 15.27 11.23 14.40
N VAL A 212 14.45 12.15 13.90
CA VAL A 212 14.78 13.59 13.76
C VAL A 212 14.09 14.46 14.82
N GLY A 213 13.73 13.87 15.96
CA GLY A 213 13.17 14.60 17.11
C GLY A 213 11.65 14.73 17.09
N GLY A 214 10.97 14.11 16.13
CA GLY A 214 9.52 14.18 15.96
C GLY A 214 9.04 15.32 15.07
N TYR A 215 9.92 15.99 14.31
CA TYR A 215 9.58 17.13 13.46
C TYR A 215 9.94 16.81 12.02
N LEU A 216 8.99 16.89 11.09
CA LEU A 216 9.23 16.58 9.68
C LEU A 216 8.39 17.48 8.77
N THR A 217 9.03 18.22 7.86
CA THR A 217 8.33 18.97 6.82
C THR A 217 7.83 18.02 5.73
N ARG A 218 6.90 18.50 4.90
CA ARG A 218 6.43 17.72 3.74
C ARG A 218 7.59 17.46 2.77
N GLU A 219 8.42 18.46 2.54
CA GLU A 219 9.51 18.44 1.58
C GLU A 219 10.64 17.51 2.05
N GLU A 220 10.96 17.51 3.34
CA GLU A 220 11.86 16.52 3.96
C GLU A 220 11.31 15.11 3.78
N MET A 221 10.02 14.89 4.02
CA MET A 221 9.37 13.58 3.82
C MET A 221 9.48 13.10 2.36
N MET A 222 9.35 14.01 1.39
CA MET A 222 9.47 13.73 -0.05
C MET A 222 10.88 13.30 -0.45
N LEU A 223 11.91 13.99 0.03
CA LEU A 223 13.33 13.73 -0.31
C LEU A 223 14.01 12.69 0.62
N THR A 224 13.24 12.06 1.51
CA THR A 224 13.76 11.03 2.40
C THR A 224 12.84 9.82 2.42
N ALA A 225 11.86 9.78 3.32
CA ALA A 225 11.05 8.59 3.57
C ALA A 225 10.36 8.10 2.28
N LEU A 226 9.84 8.98 1.43
CA LEU A 226 9.16 8.56 0.20
C LEU A 226 10.09 8.17 -0.95
N GLU A 227 11.37 8.53 -0.88
CA GLU A 227 12.39 8.20 -1.89
C GLU A 227 13.07 6.84 -1.60
N VAL A 228 13.08 6.38 -0.35
CA VAL A 228 13.79 5.15 0.05
C VAL A 228 13.20 3.92 -0.63
N SER A 229 13.96 3.30 -1.52
CA SER A 229 13.52 2.10 -2.22
C SER A 229 13.39 0.86 -1.33
N ASN A 230 14.13 0.77 -0.21
CA ASN A 230 14.06 -0.39 0.68
C ASN A 230 14.26 -0.01 2.14
N ASP A 231 13.20 -0.13 2.94
CA ASP A 231 13.19 0.23 4.37
C ASP A 231 13.52 -0.94 5.32
N ARG A 232 13.82 -2.12 4.79
CA ARG A 232 14.32 -3.25 5.59
C ARG A 232 15.79 -3.12 5.93
N SER A 233 16.52 -2.30 5.19
CA SER A 233 17.91 -2.00 5.51
C SER A 233 18.00 -1.33 6.88
N ALA A 234 18.85 -1.87 7.75
CA ALA A 234 19.14 -1.26 9.06
C ALA A 234 19.64 0.20 8.93
N LYS A 235 20.15 0.59 7.76
CA LYS A 235 20.64 1.94 7.47
C LYS A 235 19.57 2.88 6.90
N ALA A 236 18.39 2.39 6.51
CA ALA A 236 17.39 3.19 5.79
C ALA A 236 16.99 4.45 6.58
N VAL A 237 16.59 4.29 7.84
CA VAL A 237 16.24 5.41 8.72
C VAL A 237 17.45 6.33 8.93
N LYS A 238 18.64 5.76 9.16
CA LYS A 238 19.86 6.55 9.37
C LYS A 238 20.18 7.45 8.17
N ILE A 239 20.08 6.92 6.94
CA ILE A 239 20.32 7.70 5.71
C ILE A 239 19.35 8.88 5.63
N CYS A 240 18.07 8.67 5.92
CA CYS A 240 17.08 9.75 5.96
C CYS A 240 17.43 10.79 7.03
N THR A 241 17.76 10.34 8.24
CA THR A 241 18.11 11.20 9.37
C THR A 241 19.38 12.01 9.11
N ASP A 242 20.41 11.41 8.52
CA ASP A 242 21.66 12.08 8.17
C ASP A 242 21.42 13.19 7.12
N LYS A 243 20.63 12.91 6.07
CA LYS A 243 20.23 13.91 5.06
C LYS A 243 19.53 15.11 5.72
N ILE A 244 18.51 14.85 6.54
CA ILE A 244 17.72 15.90 7.22
C ILE A 244 18.60 16.74 8.13
N LYS A 245 19.43 16.08 8.95
CA LYS A 245 20.36 16.80 9.85
C LYS A 245 21.31 17.69 9.07
N ALA A 246 21.89 17.18 7.98
CA ALA A 246 22.80 17.96 7.15
C ALA A 246 22.13 19.23 6.58
N TRP A 247 20.87 19.14 6.15
CA TRP A 247 20.09 20.31 5.70
C TRP A 247 19.83 21.30 6.83
N ARG A 248 19.33 20.82 7.96
CA ARG A 248 18.98 21.63 9.13
C ARG A 248 20.17 22.32 9.79
N THR A 249 21.36 21.73 9.71
CA THR A 249 22.60 22.34 10.21
C THR A 249 23.33 23.18 9.16
N GLY A 250 22.78 23.32 7.94
CA GLY A 250 23.42 24.03 6.84
C GLY A 250 24.68 23.36 6.28
N GLN A 251 24.94 22.09 6.61
CA GLN A 251 26.05 21.31 6.06
C GLN A 251 25.80 20.92 4.60
N ALA A 252 24.54 20.83 4.20
CA ALA A 252 24.12 20.60 2.82
C ALA A 252 22.95 21.54 2.48
N SER A 253 22.84 21.94 1.22
CA SER A 253 21.73 22.76 0.75
C SER A 253 20.50 21.91 0.44
N PHE A 254 19.40 22.16 1.17
CA PHE A 254 18.09 21.57 0.87
C PHE A 254 17.60 21.97 -0.52
N GLU A 255 17.69 23.26 -0.85
CA GLU A 255 17.26 23.81 -2.14
C GLU A 255 17.99 23.10 -3.30
N SER A 256 19.31 22.90 -3.19
CA SER A 256 20.10 22.19 -4.20
C SER A 256 19.72 20.70 -4.32
N ALA A 257 19.40 20.05 -3.20
CA ALA A 257 18.94 18.66 -3.20
C ALA A 257 17.57 18.50 -3.88
N MET A 258 16.63 19.40 -3.59
CA MET A 258 15.33 19.44 -4.24
C MET A 258 15.49 19.68 -5.75
N ASP A 259 16.31 20.65 -6.13
CA ASP A 259 16.59 20.97 -7.52
C ASP A 259 17.19 19.80 -8.31
N ALA A 260 18.17 19.11 -7.70
CA ALA A 260 18.76 17.90 -8.29
C ALA A 260 17.70 16.80 -8.45
N PHE A 261 16.85 16.61 -7.43
CA PHE A 261 15.76 15.64 -7.47
C PHE A 261 14.74 15.93 -8.57
N LEU A 262 14.34 17.19 -8.76
CA LEU A 262 13.40 17.58 -9.82
C LEU A 262 14.01 17.31 -11.20
N ARG A 263 15.30 17.62 -11.39
CA ARG A 263 16.03 17.41 -12.66
C ARG A 263 16.29 15.93 -12.96
N SER A 264 16.59 15.11 -11.95
CA SER A 264 16.78 13.66 -12.16
C SER A 264 15.48 12.94 -12.53
N ASN A 265 14.34 13.60 -12.30
CA ASN A 265 13.00 13.07 -12.53
C ASN A 265 12.30 13.81 -13.66
N SER A 266 12.95 13.93 -14.81
CA SER A 266 12.35 14.53 -16.00
C SER A 266 11.24 13.66 -16.61
N LYS A 267 10.28 14.33 -17.26
CA LYS A 267 9.28 13.74 -18.15
C LYS A 267 9.95 13.17 -19.41
N ALA A 268 9.17 12.49 -20.25
CA ALA A 268 9.65 11.88 -21.48
C ALA A 268 10.26 12.89 -22.48
N ASP A 269 9.84 14.15 -22.41
CA ASP A 269 10.35 15.26 -23.22
C ASP A 269 11.62 15.92 -22.62
N GLY A 270 12.18 15.37 -21.53
CA GLY A 270 13.36 15.90 -20.85
C GLY A 270 13.07 17.03 -19.86
N THR A 271 11.83 17.55 -19.80
CA THR A 271 11.48 18.62 -18.86
C THR A 271 11.41 18.10 -17.42
N PRO A 272 11.99 18.80 -16.42
CA PRO A 272 11.89 18.41 -15.02
C PRO A 272 10.42 18.26 -14.57
N VAL A 273 10.15 17.29 -13.69
CA VAL A 273 8.84 17.24 -13.04
C VAL A 273 8.67 18.48 -12.15
N GLN A 274 7.47 19.07 -12.17
CA GLN A 274 7.17 20.23 -11.34
C GLN A 274 6.99 19.83 -9.87
N PHE A 275 7.46 20.68 -8.96
CA PHE A 275 7.27 20.49 -7.52
C PHE A 275 5.79 20.33 -7.14
N SER A 276 4.88 21.11 -7.74
CA SER A 276 3.44 21.02 -7.53
C SER A 276 2.87 19.62 -7.80
N SER A 277 3.40 18.93 -8.81
CA SER A 277 3.00 17.56 -9.16
C SER A 277 3.43 16.57 -8.09
N LEU A 278 4.64 16.71 -7.56
CA LEU A 278 5.14 15.86 -6.49
C LEU A 278 4.41 16.12 -5.17
N ALA A 279 4.18 17.39 -4.85
CA ALA A 279 3.41 17.80 -3.68
C ALA A 279 1.97 17.27 -3.71
N ASN A 280 1.39 17.05 -4.90
CA ASN A 280 0.07 16.43 -5.03
C ASN A 280 0.08 14.95 -4.61
N TYR A 281 1.18 14.21 -4.84
CA TYR A 281 1.30 12.80 -4.45
C TYR A 281 1.42 12.59 -2.93
N THR A 282 1.75 13.64 -2.17
CA THR A 282 1.85 13.56 -0.71
C THR A 282 0.61 14.04 0.04
N ARG A 283 -0.38 14.61 -0.65
CA ARG A 283 -1.59 15.14 -0.02
C ARG A 283 -2.38 14.09 0.76
N PHE A 284 -2.62 12.92 0.17
CA PHE A 284 -3.29 11.82 0.86
C PHE A 284 -2.49 11.40 2.10
N THR A 285 -1.18 11.19 1.94
CA THR A 285 -0.27 10.83 3.05
C THR A 285 -0.36 11.80 4.20
N LEU A 286 -0.23 13.11 3.94
CA LEU A 286 -0.26 14.15 4.96
C LEU A 286 -1.64 14.28 5.61
N ALA A 287 -2.72 14.18 4.83
CA ALA A 287 -4.07 14.20 5.38
C ALA A 287 -4.27 13.03 6.34
N VAL A 288 -3.98 11.80 5.88
CA VAL A 288 -4.36 10.61 6.63
C VAL A 288 -3.51 10.41 7.89
N ILE A 289 -2.23 10.78 7.90
CA ILE A 289 -1.41 10.70 9.13
C ILE A 289 -1.86 11.69 10.21
N ARG A 290 -2.54 12.77 9.82
CA ARG A 290 -3.15 13.75 10.74
C ARG A 290 -4.52 13.29 11.20
N ASP A 291 -5.34 12.78 10.28
CA ASP A 291 -6.65 12.22 10.60
C ASP A 291 -6.52 11.09 11.63
N VAL A 292 -5.50 10.22 11.48
CA VAL A 292 -5.22 9.14 12.45
C VAL A 292 -4.42 9.60 13.70
N GLY A 293 -4.29 10.92 13.88
CA GLY A 293 -3.69 11.52 15.06
C GLY A 293 -2.21 11.21 15.28
N TRP A 294 -1.48 10.67 14.29
CA TRP A 294 -0.04 10.41 14.43
C TRP A 294 0.78 11.69 14.34
N PHE A 295 0.30 12.66 13.57
CA PHE A 295 0.94 13.97 13.44
C PHE A 295 -0.07 15.10 13.66
N GLU A 296 0.43 16.22 14.13
CA GLU A 296 -0.23 17.53 14.10
C GLU A 296 0.58 18.51 13.24
N VAL A 297 -0.04 19.56 12.71
CA VAL A 297 0.69 20.60 11.96
C VAL A 297 0.94 21.78 12.86
N LYS A 298 2.20 22.19 12.94
CA LYS A 298 2.65 23.41 13.60
C LYS A 298 3.44 24.25 12.61
N THR A 299 3.46 25.56 12.81
CA THR A 299 4.47 26.41 12.18
C THR A 299 5.78 26.31 12.94
N ALA A 300 6.93 26.55 12.28
CA ALA A 300 8.22 26.52 12.99
C ALA A 300 8.29 27.52 14.16
N LYS A 301 7.47 28.58 14.14
CA LYS A 301 7.35 29.54 15.24
C LYS A 301 6.79 28.92 16.52
N GLU A 302 5.94 27.90 16.40
CA GLU A 302 5.28 27.19 17.50
C GLU A 302 6.14 26.04 18.07
N LEU A 303 7.31 25.79 17.48
CA LEU A 303 8.22 24.73 17.90
C LEU A 303 9.14 25.18 19.05
N PRO A 304 9.72 24.22 19.82
CA PRO A 304 10.75 24.53 20.80
C PRO A 304 11.91 25.34 20.19
N HIS A 305 12.51 26.22 21.00
CA HIS A 305 13.52 27.18 20.52
C HIS A 305 14.64 26.50 19.73
N ASN A 306 15.21 25.41 20.26
CA ASN A 306 16.29 24.66 19.63
C ASN A 306 15.89 24.12 18.23
N VAL A 307 14.69 23.55 18.11
CA VAL A 307 14.17 23.02 16.84
C VAL A 307 13.88 24.16 15.85
N ARG A 308 13.33 25.27 16.34
CA ARG A 308 13.11 26.45 15.50
C ARG A 308 14.42 26.99 14.93
N GLN A 309 15.51 26.99 15.70
CA GLN A 309 16.81 27.46 15.23
C GLN A 309 17.35 26.61 14.07
N GLU A 310 17.10 25.29 14.06
CA GLU A 310 17.46 24.42 12.92
C GLU A 310 16.84 24.93 11.61
N TYR A 311 15.54 25.24 11.60
CA TYR A 311 14.89 25.77 10.39
C TYR A 311 15.32 27.21 10.06
N VAL A 312 15.69 28.02 11.05
CA VAL A 312 16.26 29.36 10.82
C VAL A 312 17.64 29.25 10.19
N THR A 313 18.47 28.30 10.62
CA THR A 313 19.78 28.02 10.01
C THR A 313 19.64 27.59 8.55
N GLU A 314 18.68 26.70 8.26
CA GLU A 314 18.45 26.20 6.91
C GLU A 314 17.85 27.28 5.96
N LEU A 315 16.83 28.01 6.41
CA LEU A 315 15.97 28.82 5.52
C LEU A 315 16.07 30.33 5.76
N GLY A 316 16.73 30.75 6.84
CA GLY A 316 16.73 32.12 7.32
C GLY A 316 15.48 32.48 8.15
N PRO A 317 15.57 33.54 8.99
CA PRO A 317 14.56 33.85 10.00
C PRO A 317 13.18 34.23 9.44
N SER A 318 13.14 34.84 8.25
CA SER A 318 11.88 35.26 7.61
C SER A 318 11.11 34.06 7.05
N LYS A 319 11.79 33.18 6.29
CA LYS A 319 11.14 32.00 5.69
C LYS A 319 10.74 30.98 6.76
N ALA A 320 11.62 30.72 7.73
CA ALA A 320 11.41 29.69 8.76
C ALA A 320 10.07 29.85 9.50
N ARG A 321 9.66 31.09 9.82
CA ARG A 321 8.43 31.36 10.58
C ARG A 321 7.14 30.85 9.91
N HIS A 322 7.15 30.66 8.60
CA HIS A 322 5.99 30.23 7.81
C HIS A 322 6.03 28.76 7.42
N VAL A 323 7.11 28.05 7.77
CA VAL A 323 7.27 26.63 7.44
C VAL A 323 6.27 25.81 8.25
N GLN A 324 5.50 24.98 7.56
CA GLN A 324 4.64 23.98 8.18
C GLN A 324 5.44 22.72 8.48
N VAL A 325 5.37 22.28 9.72
CA VAL A 325 6.09 21.13 10.26
C VAL A 325 5.08 20.13 10.81
N ASN A 326 5.14 18.89 10.33
CA ASN A 326 4.38 17.81 10.91
C ASN A 326 5.10 17.35 12.17
N THR A 327 4.43 17.50 13.31
CA THR A 327 4.95 17.15 14.64
C THR A 327 4.35 15.82 15.07
N LEU A 328 5.21 14.85 15.38
CA LEU A 328 4.84 13.52 15.83
C LEU A 328 4.22 13.61 17.23
N THR A 329 2.98 13.12 17.35
CA THR A 329 2.21 13.14 18.60
C THR A 329 2.57 11.96 19.50
N ASN A 330 2.09 11.97 20.75
CA ASN A 330 2.21 10.80 21.64
C ASN A 330 1.56 9.56 21.03
N ALA A 331 0.39 9.69 20.40
CA ALA A 331 -0.27 8.58 19.72
C ALA A 331 0.58 7.99 18.58
N GLY A 332 1.33 8.82 17.84
CA GLY A 332 2.30 8.35 16.84
C GLY A 332 3.47 7.57 17.46
N ARG A 333 3.98 8.01 18.62
CA ARG A 333 5.09 7.35 19.34
C ARG A 333 4.65 6.05 20.02
N GLU A 334 3.46 6.02 20.59
CA GLU A 334 2.83 4.81 21.11
C GLU A 334 2.64 3.78 19.99
N GLU A 335 2.21 4.21 18.81
CA GLU A 335 2.09 3.33 17.65
C GLU A 335 3.45 2.74 17.24
N LEU A 336 4.52 3.55 17.21
CA LEU A 336 5.89 3.07 16.95
C LEU A 336 6.36 2.04 17.99
N THR A 337 6.09 2.31 19.26
CA THR A 337 6.41 1.39 20.35
C THR A 337 5.67 0.07 20.15
N ARG A 338 4.37 0.12 19.87
CA ARG A 338 3.52 -1.05 19.64
C ARG A 338 3.98 -1.87 18.44
N VAL A 339 4.31 -1.25 17.30
CA VAL A 339 4.77 -1.99 16.11
C VAL A 339 6.20 -2.50 16.25
N SER A 340 7.03 -1.92 17.13
CA SER A 340 8.39 -2.40 17.38
C SER A 340 8.44 -3.80 17.99
N THR A 341 7.36 -4.22 18.67
CA THR A 341 7.23 -5.56 19.25
C THR A 341 6.70 -6.60 18.26
N LEU A 342 6.34 -6.19 17.04
CA LEU A 342 5.77 -7.06 16.02
C LEU A 342 6.84 -7.47 15.00
N LYS A 343 6.72 -8.70 14.50
CA LYS A 343 7.51 -9.16 13.38
C LYS A 343 6.96 -8.62 12.06
N ASP A 344 7.78 -7.88 11.33
CA ASP A 344 7.42 -7.36 10.01
C ASP A 344 7.48 -8.48 8.96
N ILE A 345 6.30 -8.96 8.55
CA ILE A 345 6.13 -9.97 7.49
C ILE A 345 5.55 -9.29 6.26
N ARG A 346 6.16 -9.55 5.11
CA ARG A 346 5.75 -8.97 3.83
C ARG A 346 5.35 -10.04 2.82
N TRP A 347 4.63 -9.66 1.78
CA TRP A 347 4.33 -10.54 0.64
C TRP A 347 5.58 -11.28 0.14
N GLN A 348 6.70 -10.56 0.02
CA GLN A 348 7.98 -11.08 -0.44
C GLN A 348 8.50 -12.25 0.40
N ASP A 349 8.18 -12.30 1.70
CA ASP A 349 8.61 -13.39 2.59
C ASP A 349 7.77 -14.67 2.38
N LEU A 350 6.63 -14.56 1.70
CA LEU A 350 5.62 -15.60 1.60
C LEU A 350 5.56 -16.25 0.21
N GLN A 351 6.32 -15.75 -0.77
CA GLN A 351 6.24 -16.18 -2.17
C GLN A 351 6.59 -17.65 -2.40
N GLY A 352 7.34 -18.28 -1.48
CA GLY A 352 7.69 -19.71 -1.56
C GLY A 352 6.71 -20.66 -0.88
N ALA A 353 5.66 -20.15 -0.23
CA ALA A 353 4.70 -21.00 0.49
C ALA A 353 3.59 -21.53 -0.44
N ASP A 354 3.05 -22.71 -0.11
CA ASP A 354 1.91 -23.31 -0.82
C ASP A 354 0.66 -22.43 -0.68
N GLU A 355 -0.12 -22.30 -1.77
CA GLU A 355 -1.31 -21.46 -1.79
C GLU A 355 -2.36 -21.88 -0.76
N LYS A 356 -2.52 -23.18 -0.51
CA LYS A 356 -3.48 -23.67 0.51
C LYS A 356 -2.98 -23.35 1.92
N ASP A 357 -1.68 -23.41 2.17
CA ASP A 357 -1.11 -23.01 3.46
C ASP A 357 -1.26 -21.50 3.70
N LEU A 358 -1.07 -20.68 2.66
CA LEU A 358 -1.34 -19.25 2.72
C LEU A 358 -2.83 -18.94 2.92
N ALA A 359 -3.74 -19.73 2.33
CA ALA A 359 -5.17 -19.60 2.59
C ALA A 359 -5.48 -19.91 4.07
N TRP A 360 -4.89 -20.96 4.64
CA TRP A 360 -5.00 -21.26 6.07
C TRP A 360 -4.37 -20.19 6.96
N LEU A 361 -3.29 -19.54 6.53
CA LEU A 361 -2.72 -18.37 7.21
C LEU A 361 -3.73 -17.21 7.29
N VAL A 362 -4.51 -16.96 6.24
CA VAL A 362 -5.57 -15.95 6.26
C VAL A 362 -6.63 -16.31 7.29
N VAL A 363 -7.08 -17.57 7.31
CA VAL A 363 -8.07 -18.05 8.30
C VAL A 363 -7.53 -17.93 9.73
N LEU A 364 -6.26 -18.31 9.96
CA LEU A 364 -5.59 -18.16 11.25
C LEU A 364 -5.53 -16.69 11.67
N PHE A 365 -5.16 -15.79 10.76
CA PHE A 365 -5.11 -14.36 11.04
C PHE A 365 -6.49 -13.82 11.45
N MET A 366 -7.53 -14.11 10.68
CA MET A 366 -8.90 -13.69 11.00
C MET A 366 -9.38 -14.25 12.34
N ALA A 367 -9.14 -15.53 12.61
CA ALA A 367 -9.51 -16.19 13.86
C ALA A 367 -8.76 -15.59 15.07
N SER A 368 -7.47 -15.28 14.92
CA SER A 368 -6.65 -14.64 15.95
C SER A 368 -7.12 -13.22 16.28
N LYS A 369 -7.52 -12.43 15.27
CA LYS A 369 -8.05 -11.07 15.44
C LYS A 369 -9.42 -11.05 16.12
N ALA A 370 -10.20 -12.11 15.92
CA ALA A 370 -11.50 -12.28 16.55
C ALA A 370 -11.41 -12.91 17.96
N CYS A 371 -10.21 -13.29 18.43
CA CYS A 371 -9.98 -13.96 19.71
C CYS A 371 -10.92 -15.16 19.92
N ARG A 372 -11.21 -15.92 18.85
CA ARG A 372 -12.21 -16.99 18.89
C ARG A 372 -11.72 -18.19 19.68
N GLU A 373 -12.70 -18.85 20.31
CA GLU A 373 -12.53 -20.24 20.69
C GLU A 373 -12.56 -21.11 19.43
N ILE A 374 -11.65 -22.07 19.37
CA ILE A 374 -11.50 -23.02 18.26
C ILE A 374 -11.53 -24.43 18.82
N ASP A 375 -12.25 -25.32 18.14
CA ASP A 375 -12.23 -26.75 18.45
C ASP A 375 -10.93 -27.40 17.94
N ALA A 376 -10.70 -28.65 18.35
CA ALA A 376 -9.50 -29.41 17.98
C ALA A 376 -9.39 -29.66 16.47
N THR A 377 -10.52 -29.76 15.76
CA THR A 377 -10.57 -30.00 14.31
C THR A 377 -10.10 -28.77 13.54
N LEU A 378 -10.62 -27.60 13.89
CA LEU A 378 -10.19 -26.32 13.31
C LEU A 378 -8.74 -26.02 13.69
N ALA A 379 -8.35 -26.28 14.94
CA ALA A 379 -6.96 -26.16 15.38
C ALA A 379 -5.99 -26.94 14.48
N ALA A 380 -6.26 -28.23 14.22
CA ALA A 380 -5.41 -29.05 13.36
C ALA A 380 -5.25 -28.46 11.94
N LYS A 381 -6.32 -27.87 11.38
CA LYS A 381 -6.28 -27.21 10.07
C LYS A 381 -5.49 -25.89 10.10
N LEU A 382 -5.68 -25.09 11.15
CA LEU A 382 -4.96 -23.82 11.34
C LEU A 382 -3.46 -24.01 11.53
N ASP A 383 -3.01 -25.20 11.96
CA ASP A 383 -1.59 -25.49 12.11
C ASP A 383 -0.82 -25.38 10.78
N ARG A 384 -1.49 -25.59 9.65
CA ARG A 384 -0.93 -25.34 8.30
C ARG A 384 -0.56 -23.87 8.09
N GLY A 385 -1.45 -22.95 8.46
CA GLY A 385 -1.16 -21.51 8.40
C GLY A 385 -0.09 -21.11 9.42
N ALA A 386 -0.11 -21.73 10.60
CA ALA A 386 0.88 -21.48 11.64
C ALA A 386 2.28 -21.96 11.24
N SER A 387 2.40 -23.06 10.48
CA SER A 387 3.68 -23.57 10.00
C SER A 387 4.40 -22.56 9.11
N VAL A 388 3.67 -21.85 8.24
CA VAL A 388 4.21 -20.75 7.41
C VAL A 388 4.87 -19.69 8.30
N LEU A 389 4.19 -19.27 9.37
CA LEU A 389 4.73 -18.28 10.30
C LEU A 389 5.91 -18.82 11.12
N ARG A 390 5.87 -20.09 11.54
CA ARG A 390 6.98 -20.73 12.27
C ARG A 390 8.23 -20.84 11.41
N ASN A 391 8.09 -21.14 10.11
CA ASN A 391 9.20 -21.17 9.16
C ASN A 391 9.84 -19.78 9.00
N LEU A 392 9.06 -18.72 9.16
CA LEU A 392 9.57 -17.36 9.22
C LEU A 392 10.14 -17.01 10.60
N GLY A 393 10.10 -17.88 11.61
CA GLY A 393 10.59 -17.64 12.96
C GLY A 393 9.62 -16.80 13.82
N VAL A 394 8.31 -16.92 13.60
CA VAL A 394 7.27 -16.36 14.47
C VAL A 394 6.83 -17.42 15.46
N LYS A 395 6.76 -17.07 16.75
CA LYS A 395 6.16 -17.95 17.76
C LYS A 395 4.63 -17.87 17.67
N VAL A 396 3.98 -19.03 17.49
CA VAL A 396 2.52 -19.15 17.40
C VAL A 396 2.06 -20.09 18.51
N ASP A 397 1.74 -19.52 19.67
CA ASP A 397 1.58 -20.28 20.93
C ASP A 397 0.21 -20.98 21.08
N THR A 398 -0.77 -20.72 20.23
CA THR A 398 -2.18 -20.85 20.63
C THR A 398 -3.07 -21.80 19.83
N VAL A 399 -2.52 -22.61 18.93
CA VAL A 399 -3.39 -23.53 18.18
C VAL A 399 -3.92 -24.68 19.07
N ARG A 400 -3.28 -24.98 20.21
CA ARG A 400 -3.66 -26.12 21.08
C ARG A 400 -4.57 -25.80 22.28
N SER A 401 -4.68 -24.54 22.70
CA SER A 401 -5.28 -24.16 23.99
C SER A 401 -6.73 -23.66 23.91
N GLY A 402 -7.46 -23.98 22.85
CA GLY A 402 -8.85 -23.56 22.66
C GLY A 402 -9.04 -22.07 22.31
N LYS A 403 -8.23 -21.15 22.83
CA LYS A 403 -8.32 -19.71 22.53
C LYS A 403 -7.11 -19.19 21.77
N LEU A 404 -7.33 -18.59 20.60
CA LEU A 404 -6.27 -17.95 19.81
C LEU A 404 -5.93 -16.56 20.36
N LYS A 405 -4.63 -16.32 20.57
CA LYS A 405 -4.10 -14.97 20.85
C LYS A 405 -3.85 -14.22 19.54
N PRO A 406 -3.88 -12.87 19.56
CA PRO A 406 -3.42 -12.09 18.41
C PRO A 406 -2.00 -12.46 18.00
N LEU A 407 -1.79 -12.61 16.68
CA LEU A 407 -0.47 -12.93 16.15
C LEU A 407 0.49 -11.73 16.36
N PRO A 408 1.74 -11.96 16.82
CA PRO A 408 2.72 -10.89 17.04
C PRO A 408 3.41 -10.46 15.73
N ILE A 409 2.61 -10.18 14.70
CA ILE A 409 3.09 -9.86 13.35
C ILE A 409 2.46 -8.56 12.85
N LEU A 410 3.22 -7.81 12.06
CA LEU A 410 2.72 -6.69 11.27
C LEU A 410 2.42 -7.22 9.86
N PHE A 411 1.18 -7.61 9.64
CA PHE A 411 0.71 -8.21 8.39
C PHE A 411 -0.79 -7.96 8.24
N GLU A 412 -1.25 -7.75 7.01
CA GLU A 412 -2.67 -7.72 6.67
C GLU A 412 -2.88 -8.53 5.39
N PRO A 413 -3.50 -9.73 5.47
CA PRO A 413 -3.74 -10.59 4.32
C PRO A 413 -4.36 -9.84 3.14
N SER A 414 -5.34 -8.97 3.38
CA SER A 414 -6.05 -8.27 2.31
C SER A 414 -5.20 -7.25 1.54
N GLN A 415 -4.03 -6.88 2.05
CA GLN A 415 -3.07 -5.98 1.37
C GLN A 415 -1.88 -6.76 0.81
N GLN A 416 -1.58 -7.92 1.35
CA GLN A 416 -0.29 -8.57 1.17
C GLN A 416 -0.35 -9.94 0.49
N LEU A 417 -1.55 -10.48 0.24
CA LEU A 417 -1.70 -11.74 -0.47
C LEU A 417 -2.45 -11.55 -1.80
N PRO A 418 -2.12 -12.34 -2.84
CA PRO A 418 -2.89 -12.36 -4.09
C PRO A 418 -4.36 -12.70 -3.87
N SER A 419 -5.25 -12.12 -4.69
CA SER A 419 -6.71 -12.34 -4.60
C SER A 419 -7.13 -13.82 -4.60
N ARG A 420 -6.44 -14.67 -5.37
CA ARG A 420 -6.72 -16.11 -5.42
C ARG A 420 -6.59 -16.79 -4.05
N VAL A 421 -5.58 -16.40 -3.26
CA VAL A 421 -5.36 -16.90 -1.89
C VAL A 421 -6.52 -16.46 -0.98
N LEU A 422 -6.95 -15.20 -1.10
CA LEU A 422 -8.04 -14.63 -0.29
C LEU A 422 -9.38 -15.33 -0.58
N LEU A 423 -9.68 -15.59 -1.85
CA LEU A 423 -10.88 -16.35 -2.25
C LEU A 423 -10.81 -17.81 -1.80
N HIS A 424 -9.63 -18.43 -1.87
CA HIS A 424 -9.44 -19.77 -1.34
C HIS A 424 -9.72 -19.80 0.16
N ALA A 425 -9.22 -18.82 0.92
CA ALA A 425 -9.48 -18.70 2.35
C ALA A 425 -10.97 -18.52 2.64
N GLU A 426 -11.70 -17.73 1.84
CA GLU A 426 -13.15 -17.58 1.99
C GLU A 426 -13.88 -18.92 1.79
N LYS A 427 -13.48 -19.71 0.79
CA LYS A 427 -14.03 -21.05 0.55
C LYS A 427 -13.75 -22.04 1.68
N LEU A 428 -12.65 -21.88 2.42
CA LEU A 428 -12.33 -22.74 3.58
C LEU A 428 -13.18 -22.43 4.82
N VAL A 429 -13.76 -21.22 4.89
CA VAL A 429 -14.57 -20.75 6.03
C VAL A 429 -16.06 -21.02 5.81
N ARG A 430 -16.50 -21.11 4.55
CA ARG A 430 -17.84 -21.60 4.18
C ARG A 430 -17.89 -23.12 4.34
#